data_AF-A0ABD0PIG7-F1
#
_entry.id   AF-A0ABD0PIG7-F1
#
_cell.length_a   1.000
_cell.length_b   1.000
_cell.length_c   1.000
_cell.angle_alpha   90.00
_cell.angle_beta   90.00
_cell.angle_gamma   90.00
#
_symmetry.space_group_name_H-M   'P 1'
#
loop_
_entity.id
_entity.type
_entity.pdbx_description
1 polymer ?
#
loop_
_entity_poly.entity_id
_entity_poly.type
_entity_poly.pdbx_seq_one_letter_code
_entity_poly.pdbx_strand_id
1 'polypeptide(L)'
;FHNSDICVVNSHLAAHTEEFERRNQDFKDICRRIQFRQDDPTLPPLTIMKHNVVLWLGDLNYRISDLEVDDVKNLIAKKDFEALYNHDQLKRQMDEEVVFVGFTEGEIDFQPTYKYDTGSDQWDT
;
A
#
# COMPACT_ATOMS: atom_id res chain seq x y z
N PHE A 1 29.20 -16.52 -3.64
CA PHE A 1 28.67 -15.28 -3.06
C PHE A 1 27.50 -14.86 -3.92
N HIS A 2 26.28 -14.79 -3.37
CA HIS A 2 25.15 -14.19 -4.05
C HIS A 2 25.14 -12.71 -3.69
N ASN A 3 25.27 -11.83 -4.69
CA ASN A 3 24.97 -10.42 -4.52
C ASN A 3 23.47 -10.29 -4.73
N SER A 4 22.74 -10.05 -3.65
CA SER A 4 21.33 -9.69 -3.69
C SER A 4 21.18 -8.25 -3.22
N ASP A 5 20.67 -7.40 -4.10
CA ASP A 5 20.35 -6.03 -3.75
C ASP A 5 18.91 -5.94 -3.21
N ILE A 6 18.72 -5.04 -2.25
CA ILE A 6 17.45 -4.84 -1.54
C ILE A 6 17.09 -3.36 -1.64
N CYS A 7 15.88 -3.06 -2.11
CA CYS A 7 15.30 -1.73 -2.10
C CYS A 7 14.21 -1.64 -1.04
N VAL A 8 14.26 -0.61 -0.20
CA VAL A 8 13.20 -0.33 0.77
C VAL A 8 12.62 1.04 0.45
N VAL A 9 11.31 1.08 0.24
CA VAL A 9 10.55 2.29 -0.08
C VAL A 9 9.53 2.52 1.03
N ASN A 10 9.59 3.71 1.64
CA ASN A 10 8.55 4.20 2.54
C ASN A 10 7.81 5.34 1.85
N SER A 11 6.48 5.26 1.75
CA SER A 11 5.66 6.30 1.11
C SER A 11 4.47 6.71 1.94
N HIS A 12 4.13 7.99 1.88
CA HIS A 12 2.85 8.53 2.35
C HIS A 12 2.11 9.09 1.13
N LEU A 13 1.06 8.39 0.68
CA LEU A 13 0.33 8.74 -0.55
C LEU A 13 -0.83 9.69 -0.26
N ALA A 14 -1.44 10.25 -1.31
CA ALA A 14 -2.56 11.18 -1.20
C ALA A 14 -3.70 10.69 -0.29
N ALA A 15 -4.13 11.55 0.62
CA ALA A 15 -5.24 11.32 1.54
C ALA A 15 -6.61 11.50 0.85
N HIS A 16 -7.69 11.23 1.61
CA HIS A 16 -9.10 11.26 1.23
C HIS A 16 -9.60 10.02 0.45
N THR A 17 -10.81 9.58 0.76
CA THR A 17 -11.36 8.29 0.29
C THR A 17 -11.54 8.24 -1.22
N GLU A 18 -11.94 9.35 -1.84
CA GLU A 18 -12.26 9.47 -3.28
C GLU A 18 -10.99 9.47 -4.16
N GLU A 19 -9.81 9.68 -3.58
CA GLU A 19 -8.56 9.96 -4.31
C GLU A 19 -7.72 8.69 -4.63
N PHE A 20 -8.35 7.55 -4.89
CA PHE A 20 -7.59 6.31 -5.18
C PHE A 20 -6.83 6.41 -6.51
N GLU A 21 -7.38 7.08 -7.52
CA GLU A 21 -6.70 7.34 -8.79
C GLU A 21 -5.43 8.19 -8.58
N ARG A 22 -5.51 9.16 -7.67
CA ARG A 22 -4.38 10.00 -7.29
C ARG A 22 -3.30 9.19 -6.57
N ARG A 23 -3.66 8.29 -5.66
CA ARG A 23 -2.71 7.35 -5.03
C ARG A 23 -2.01 6.45 -6.05
N ASN A 24 -2.76 5.94 -7.04
CA ASN A 24 -2.19 5.16 -8.13
C ASN A 24 -1.18 5.97 -8.95
N GLN A 25 -1.51 7.25 -9.20
CA GLN A 25 -0.61 8.16 -9.89
C GLN A 25 0.65 8.45 -9.07
N ASP A 26 0.52 8.65 -7.76
CA ASP A 26 1.65 8.85 -6.86
C ASP A 26 2.59 7.62 -6.88
N PHE A 27 2.04 6.40 -6.80
CA PHE A 27 2.82 5.15 -6.96
C PHE A 27 3.60 5.12 -8.28
N LYS A 28 2.93 5.41 -9.41
CA LYS A 28 3.56 5.43 -10.74
C LYS A 28 4.65 6.50 -10.84
N ASP A 29 4.44 7.66 -10.24
CA ASP A 29 5.43 8.74 -10.20
C ASP A 29 6.65 8.37 -9.35
N ILE A 30 6.46 7.75 -8.18
CA ILE A 30 7.56 7.25 -7.33
C ILE A 30 8.39 6.23 -8.11
N CYS A 31 7.76 5.22 -8.72
CA CYS A 31 8.42 4.22 -9.54
C CYS A 31 9.23 4.81 -10.70
N ARG A 32 8.70 5.85 -11.36
CA ARG A 32 9.34 6.50 -12.51
C ARG A 32 10.50 7.41 -12.11
N ARG A 33 10.38 8.13 -10.98
CA ARG A 33 11.29 9.22 -10.62
C ARG A 33 12.42 8.78 -9.70
N ILE A 34 12.21 7.78 -8.85
CA ILE A 34 13.26 7.31 -7.95
C ILE A 34 14.28 6.49 -8.73
N GLN A 35 15.52 6.99 -8.72
CA GLN A 35 16.67 6.37 -9.35
C GLN A 35 17.83 6.33 -8.34
N PHE A 36 18.53 5.21 -8.31
CA PHE A 36 19.70 4.99 -7.47
C PHE A 36 20.97 5.07 -8.30
N ARG A 37 22.03 5.62 -7.70
CA ARG A 37 23.35 5.64 -8.32
C ARG A 37 23.90 4.22 -8.37
N GLN A 38 24.53 3.88 -9.48
CA GLN A 38 25.26 2.63 -9.63
C GLN A 38 26.75 2.88 -9.44
N ASP A 39 27.46 1.87 -8.94
CA ASP A 39 28.93 1.92 -8.78
C ASP A 39 29.64 1.97 -10.14
N ASP A 40 29.06 1.33 -11.16
CA ASP A 40 29.52 1.44 -12.55
C ASP A 40 28.80 2.62 -13.25
N PRO A 41 29.52 3.70 -13.58
CA PRO A 41 28.94 4.88 -14.22
C PRO A 41 28.53 4.66 -15.69
N THR A 42 28.88 3.50 -16.28
CA THR A 42 28.48 3.14 -17.65
C THR A 42 27.09 2.50 -17.73
N LEU A 43 26.56 2.04 -16.59
CA LEU A 43 25.23 1.43 -16.52
C LEU A 43 24.13 2.50 -16.32
N PRO A 44 22.91 2.24 -16.82
CA PRO A 44 21.78 3.15 -16.61
C PRO A 44 21.40 3.23 -15.12
N PRO A 45 20.83 4.34 -14.62
CA PRO A 45 20.40 4.43 -13.23
C PRO A 45 19.51 3.27 -12.81
N LEU A 46 19.76 2.72 -11.62
CA LEU A 46 18.98 1.60 -11.09
C LEU A 46 17.62 2.13 -10.61
N THR A 47 16.53 1.54 -11.08
CA THR A 47 15.17 1.89 -10.63
C THR A 47 14.69 0.93 -9.55
N ILE A 48 13.64 1.29 -8.82
CA ILE A 48 13.07 0.45 -7.73
C ILE A 48 12.85 -0.99 -8.23
N MET A 49 12.14 -1.16 -9.35
CA MET A 49 11.76 -2.47 -9.89
C MET A 49 12.92 -3.30 -10.48
N LYS A 50 14.14 -2.75 -10.54
CA LYS A 50 15.32 -3.48 -10.99
C LYS A 50 16.07 -4.19 -9.86
N HIS A 51 15.61 -4.02 -8.61
CA HIS A 51 16.22 -4.69 -7.48
C HIS A 51 15.78 -6.15 -7.35
N ASN A 52 16.59 -6.99 -6.71
CA ASN A 52 16.23 -8.40 -6.48
C ASN A 52 15.11 -8.55 -5.47
N VAL A 53 15.11 -7.72 -4.42
CA VAL A 53 14.05 -7.68 -3.41
C VAL A 53 13.61 -6.23 -3.24
N VAL A 54 12.30 -5.99 -3.31
CA VAL A 54 11.71 -4.68 -3.04
C VAL A 54 10.73 -4.81 -1.88
N LEU A 55 10.96 -4.03 -0.83
CA LEU A 55 10.02 -3.86 0.27
C LEU A 55 9.39 -2.47 0.14
N TRP A 56 8.08 -2.42 -0.03
CA TRP A 56 7.34 -1.16 -0.08
C TRP A 56 6.35 -1.10 1.07
N LEU A 57 6.42 -0.04 1.87
CA LEU A 57 5.59 0.15 3.05
C LEU A 57 5.24 1.63 3.24
N GLY A 58 4.39 1.90 4.22
CA GLY A 58 4.06 3.25 4.67
C GLY A 58 2.55 3.49 4.75
N ASP A 59 2.18 4.75 4.86
CA ASP A 59 0.77 5.17 4.82
C ASP A 59 0.32 5.30 3.36
N LEU A 60 -0.12 4.18 2.79
CA LEU A 60 -0.57 4.13 1.41
C LEU A 60 -1.94 4.80 1.22
N ASN A 61 -2.65 5.12 2.31
CA ASN A 61 -3.92 5.85 2.32
C ASN A 61 -5.09 5.26 1.50
N TYR A 62 -4.99 4.02 1.01
CA TYR A 62 -6.13 3.31 0.45
C TYR A 62 -7.17 3.03 1.54
N ARG A 63 -8.45 3.07 1.17
CA ARG A 63 -9.58 2.99 2.09
C ARG A 63 -10.47 1.82 1.73
N ILE A 64 -11.30 1.40 2.68
CA ILE A 64 -12.46 0.56 2.40
C ILE A 64 -13.48 1.39 1.60
N SER A 65 -13.98 0.85 0.48
CA SER A 65 -15.05 1.43 -0.32
C SER A 65 -16.29 0.54 -0.34
N ASP A 66 -17.42 1.09 -0.78
CA ASP A 66 -18.63 0.32 -1.08
C ASP A 66 -19.25 -0.41 0.15
N LEU A 67 -18.92 0.05 1.37
CA LEU A 67 -19.54 -0.36 2.62
C LEU A 67 -19.93 0.86 3.45
N GLU A 68 -21.09 0.79 4.12
CA GLU A 68 -21.46 1.78 5.12
C GLU A 68 -20.64 1.59 6.41
N VAL A 69 -20.49 2.67 7.18
CA VAL A 69 -19.68 2.67 8.42
C VAL A 69 -20.19 1.62 9.42
N ASP A 70 -21.51 1.42 9.51
CA ASP A 70 -22.10 0.44 10.40
C ASP A 70 -21.79 -1.00 9.97
N ASP A 71 -21.74 -1.27 8.66
CA ASP A 71 -21.34 -2.57 8.13
C ASP A 71 -19.85 -2.86 8.40
N VAL A 72 -18.99 -1.86 8.21
CA VAL A 72 -17.57 -1.94 8.56
C VAL A 72 -17.41 -2.27 10.05
N LYS A 73 -18.09 -1.55 10.93
CA LYS A 73 -18.07 -1.80 12.38
C LYS A 73 -18.57 -3.19 12.73
N ASN A 74 -19.63 -3.66 12.05
CA ASN A 74 -20.17 -5.01 12.24
C ASN A 74 -19.18 -6.11 11.83
N LEU A 75 -18.47 -5.95 10.71
CA LEU A 75 -17.45 -6.90 10.26
C LEU A 75 -16.26 -6.92 11.21
N ILE A 76 -15.79 -5.74 11.66
CA ILE A 76 -14.72 -5.63 12.68
C ILE A 76 -15.13 -6.33 13.98
N ALA A 77 -16.37 -6.12 14.46
CA ALA A 77 -16.88 -6.75 15.68
C ALA A 77 -16.94 -8.29 15.57
N LYS A 78 -17.19 -8.82 14.37
CA LYS A 78 -17.17 -10.26 14.07
C LYS A 78 -15.76 -10.81 13.81
N LYS A 79 -14.76 -9.95 13.72
CA LYS A 79 -13.39 -10.27 13.26
C LYS A 79 -13.37 -10.88 11.85
N ASP A 80 -14.31 -10.48 11.02
CA ASP A 80 -14.42 -10.93 9.64
C ASP A 80 -13.59 -9.98 8.74
N PHE A 81 -12.27 -10.06 8.90
CA PHE A 81 -11.33 -9.19 8.19
C PHE A 81 -11.18 -9.56 6.72
N GLU A 82 -11.39 -10.83 6.37
CA GLU A 82 -11.39 -11.29 4.98
C GLU A 82 -12.53 -10.61 4.19
N ALA A 83 -13.75 -10.58 4.74
CA ALA A 83 -14.85 -9.87 4.12
C ALA A 83 -14.55 -8.38 3.99
N LEU A 84 -13.97 -7.75 5.01
CA LEU A 84 -13.60 -6.33 4.97
C LEU A 84 -12.53 -6.05 3.91
N TYR A 85 -11.52 -6.91 3.80
CA TYR A 85 -10.42 -6.78 2.85
C TYR A 85 -10.88 -6.86 1.39
N ASN A 86 -11.96 -7.59 1.11
CA ASN A 86 -12.56 -7.61 -0.24
C ASN A 86 -13.09 -6.25 -0.71
N HIS A 87 -13.30 -5.31 0.22
CA HIS A 87 -13.72 -3.94 -0.05
C HIS A 87 -12.56 -2.94 0.02
N ASP A 88 -11.33 -3.41 0.20
CA ASP A 88 -10.15 -2.55 0.24
C ASP A 88 -9.76 -2.03 -1.16
N GLN A 89 -9.53 -0.73 -1.27
CA GLN A 89 -9.16 -0.11 -2.55
C GLN A 89 -7.78 -0.58 -3.05
N LEU A 90 -6.77 -0.78 -2.18
CA LEU A 90 -5.44 -1.23 -2.62
C LEU A 90 -5.56 -2.62 -3.22
N LYS A 91 -6.25 -3.53 -2.52
CA LYS A 91 -6.52 -4.89 -3.00
C LYS A 91 -7.09 -4.86 -4.42
N ARG A 92 -8.18 -4.12 -4.65
CA ARG A 92 -8.81 -4.05 -5.98
C ARG A 92 -7.85 -3.50 -7.03
N GLN A 93 -7.10 -2.45 -6.71
CA GLN A 93 -6.16 -1.84 -7.67
C GLN A 93 -4.94 -2.74 -7.97
N MET A 94 -4.57 -3.62 -7.04
CA MET A 94 -3.59 -4.68 -7.28
C MET A 94 -4.16 -5.81 -8.14
N ASP A 95 -5.39 -6.27 -7.83
CA ASP A 95 -6.09 -7.31 -8.59
C ASP A 95 -6.36 -6.89 -10.05
N GLU A 96 -6.60 -5.60 -10.29
CA GLU A 96 -6.74 -4.99 -11.63
C GLU A 96 -5.39 -4.69 -12.32
N GLU A 97 -4.26 -5.04 -11.69
CA GLU A 97 -2.89 -4.78 -12.17
C GLU A 97 -2.60 -3.29 -12.48
N VAL A 98 -3.28 -2.36 -11.80
CA VAL A 98 -3.12 -0.91 -12.00
C VAL A 98 -1.92 -0.37 -11.22
N VAL A 99 -1.64 -0.97 -10.07
CA VAL A 99 -0.55 -0.61 -9.13
C VAL A 99 0.10 -1.86 -8.55
N PHE A 100 1.31 -1.72 -8.01
CA PHE A 100 2.04 -2.78 -7.32
C PHE A 100 2.10 -4.12 -8.09
N VAL A 101 2.16 -4.05 -9.43
CA VAL A 101 2.26 -5.24 -10.29
C VAL A 101 3.53 -6.02 -9.96
N GLY A 102 3.37 -7.32 -9.66
CA GLY A 102 4.46 -8.21 -9.25
C GLY A 102 4.82 -8.13 -7.77
N PHE A 103 4.15 -7.30 -6.97
CA PHE A 103 4.23 -7.36 -5.50
C PHE A 103 3.25 -8.38 -4.95
N THR A 104 3.52 -8.82 -3.74
CA THR A 104 2.65 -9.68 -2.94
C THR A 104 2.42 -9.01 -1.59
N GLU A 105 1.16 -8.89 -1.18
CA GLU A 105 0.80 -8.50 0.18
C GLU A 105 0.47 -9.75 1.00
N GLY A 106 0.82 -9.72 2.30
CA GLY A 106 0.49 -10.80 3.22
C GLY A 106 -1.00 -10.83 3.55
N GLU A 107 -1.46 -11.93 4.14
CA GLU A 107 -2.82 -12.00 4.68
C GLU A 107 -3.02 -10.96 5.79
N ILE A 108 -4.16 -10.26 5.75
CA ILE A 108 -4.54 -9.24 6.74
C ILE A 108 -5.46 -9.88 7.77
N ASP A 109 -4.90 -10.27 8.91
CA ASP A 109 -5.61 -10.89 10.04
C ASP A 109 -5.81 -9.93 11.23
N PHE A 110 -5.65 -8.62 10.99
CA PHE A 110 -5.72 -7.56 11.98
C PHE A 110 -6.78 -6.50 11.62
N GLN A 111 -7.24 -5.76 12.64
CA GLN A 111 -8.23 -4.69 12.47
C GLN A 111 -7.65 -3.49 11.69
N PRO A 112 -8.46 -2.70 10.96
CA PRO A 112 -7.94 -1.55 10.23
C PRO A 112 -7.21 -0.58 11.17
N THR A 113 -6.15 0.03 10.67
CA THR A 113 -5.19 0.81 11.48
C THR A 113 -5.51 2.30 11.57
N TYR A 114 -6.58 2.76 10.91
CA TYR A 114 -7.02 4.16 10.90
C TYR A 114 -8.56 4.25 10.77
N LYS A 115 -9.27 5.15 11.48
CA LYS A 115 -8.81 6.25 12.35
C LYS A 115 -9.21 6.02 13.81
N TYR A 116 -8.26 6.20 14.70
CA TYR A 116 -8.46 6.12 16.15
C TYR A 116 -8.36 7.49 16.81
N ASP A 117 -9.13 7.68 17.87
CA ASP A 117 -8.99 8.81 18.80
C ASP A 117 -7.61 8.78 19.46
N THR A 118 -6.93 9.92 19.48
CA THR A 118 -5.56 10.02 19.98
C THR A 118 -5.45 9.55 21.44
N GLY A 119 -4.60 8.55 21.67
CA GLY A 119 -4.41 7.96 23.00
C GLY A 119 -5.42 6.89 23.38
N SER A 120 -6.23 6.40 22.43
CA SER A 120 -7.17 5.31 22.63
C SER A 120 -7.21 4.35 21.45
N ASP A 121 -7.78 3.16 21.68
CA ASP A 121 -8.15 2.21 20.61
C ASP A 121 -9.62 2.40 20.18
N GLN A 122 -10.24 3.54 20.50
CA GLN A 122 -11.59 3.87 20.06
C GLN A 122 -11.55 4.51 18.68
N TRP A 123 -12.46 4.10 17.80
CA TRP A 123 -12.61 4.69 16.48
C TRP A 123 -13.19 6.11 16.60
N ASP A 124 -12.59 7.07 15.88
CA ASP A 124 -13.02 8.48 15.85
C ASP A 124 -14.50 8.58 15.44
N THR A 125 -15.26 9.44 16.12
CA THR A 125 -16.72 9.60 15.96
C THR A 125 -17.07 10.51 14.79
#